data_AF-A0A800J9A8-F1
#
_entry.id   AF-A0A800J9A8-F1
#
_cell.length_a   1.000
_cell.length_b   1.000
_cell.length_c   1.000
_cell.angle_alpha   90.00
_cell.angle_beta   90.00
_cell.angle_gamma   90.00
#
_symmetry.space_group_name_H-M   'P 1'
#
loop_
_entity.id
_entity.type
_entity.pdbx_description
1 polymer ?
#
loop_
_entity_poly.entity_id
_entity_poly.type
_entity_poly.pdbx_seq_one_letter_code
_entity_poly.pdbx_strand_id
1 'polypeptide(L)' 'AQTIARACGKSHVHNLEPEDLVALTVEAAAMAQVPLSGTDWIPGKKHD' A
#
# COMPACT_ATOMS: atom_id res chain seq x y z
N ALA A 1 -7.25 -14.79 -0.94
CA ALA A 1 -6.20 -14.16 -0.10
C ALA A 1 -4.91 -13.86 -0.89
N GLN A 2 -4.32 -14.81 -1.63
CA GLN A 2 -3.07 -14.58 -2.39
C GLN A 2 -3.13 -13.46 -3.44
N THR A 3 -4.30 -13.17 -4.03
CA THR A 3 -4.46 -12.03 -4.96
C THR A 3 -4.19 -10.69 -4.28
N ILE A 4 -4.61 -10.53 -3.02
CA ILE A 4 -4.40 -9.30 -2.25
C ILE A 4 -2.92 -9.18 -1.86
N ALA A 5 -2.30 -10.26 -1.40
CA ALA A 5 -0.87 -10.28 -1.10
C ALA A 5 -0.04 -9.81 -2.30
N ARG A 6 -0.36 -10.30 -3.49
CA ARG A 6 0.31 -9.89 -4.73
C ARG A 6 0.06 -8.43 -5.09
N ALA A 7 -1.14 -7.90 -4.85
CA ALA A 7 -1.44 -6.49 -5.07
C ALA A 7 -0.55 -5.59 -4.20
N CYS A 8 -0.25 -6.02 -2.96
CA CYS A 8 0.69 -5.38 -2.03
C CYS A 8 2.18 -5.70 -2.30
N GLY A 9 2.52 -6.45 -3.36
CA GLY A 9 3.91 -6.86 -3.65
C GLY A 9 4.45 -7.98 -2.75
N LYS A 10 3.60 -8.68 -1.98
CA LYS A 10 3.98 -9.78 -1.09
C LYS A 10 3.61 -11.15 -1.69
N SER A 11 4.48 -12.14 -1.50
CA SER A 11 4.27 -13.49 -2.04
C SER A 11 3.18 -14.30 -1.30
N HIS A 12 2.96 -14.00 -0.02
CA HIS A 12 1.98 -14.70 0.81
C HIS A 12 1.21 -13.76 1.72
N VAL A 13 -0.03 -14.11 2.04
CA VAL A 13 -0.91 -13.34 2.94
C VAL A 13 -0.36 -13.23 4.37
N HIS A 14 0.47 -14.18 4.80
CA HIS A 14 1.11 -14.13 6.12
C HIS A 14 2.26 -13.12 6.20
N ASN A 15 2.70 -12.60 5.05
CA ASN A 15 3.73 -11.55 4.97
C ASN A 15 3.11 -10.14 4.84
N LEU A 16 1.78 -10.05 4.90
CA LEU A 16 1.09 -8.77 4.92
C LEU A 16 1.26 -8.13 6.30
N GLU A 17 1.74 -6.91 6.27
CA GLU A 17 1.73 -6.00 7.40
C GLU A 17 0.43 -5.17 7.33
N PRO A 18 -0.06 -4.63 8.46
CA PRO A 18 -1.27 -3.80 8.45
C PRO A 18 -1.17 -2.62 7.47
N GLU A 19 0.04 -2.08 7.28
CA GLU A 19 0.28 -0.98 6.34
C GLU A 19 0.04 -1.38 4.88
N ASP A 20 0.33 -2.63 4.51
CA ASP A 20 0.17 -3.13 3.14
C ASP A 20 -1.30 -3.07 2.68
N LEU A 21 -2.25 -3.27 3.60
CA LEU A 21 -3.68 -3.21 3.29
C LEU A 21 -4.16 -1.78 3.08
N VAL A 22 -3.58 -0.83 3.81
CA VAL A 22 -3.89 0.61 3.71
C VAL A 22 -3.33 1.19 2.41
N ALA A 23 -2.23 0.64 1.92
CA ALA A 23 -1.63 1.03 0.64
C ALA A 23 -2.51 0.69 -0.59
N LEU A 24 -3.55 -0.16 -0.45
CA LEU A 24 -4.37 -0.60 -1.59
C LEU A 24 -5.38 0.44 -2.10
N THR A 25 -5.66 1.51 -1.35
CA THR A 25 -6.51 2.61 -1.81
C THR A 25 -5.81 3.95 -1.66
N VAL A 26 -6.15 4.90 -2.54
CA VAL A 26 -5.51 6.21 -2.58
C VAL A 26 -5.82 7.00 -1.31
N GLU A 27 -7.07 6.95 -0.85
CA GLU A 27 -7.53 7.69 0.32
C GLU A 27 -6.87 7.18 1.60
N ALA A 28 -6.77 5.86 1.76
CA ALA A 28 -6.19 5.27 2.95
C ALA A 28 -4.66 5.45 2.98
N ALA A 29 -3.98 5.29 1.83
CA ALA A 29 -2.56 5.61 1.67
C ALA A 29 -2.26 7.10 1.99
N ALA A 30 -3.14 8.02 1.56
CA ALA A 30 -3.05 9.43 1.92
C ALA A 30 -3.17 9.67 3.43
N MET A 31 -4.16 9.07 4.09
CA MET A 31 -4.41 9.25 5.52
C MET A 31 -3.28 8.67 6.39
N ALA A 32 -2.71 7.54 6.00
CA ALA A 32 -1.64 6.87 6.74
C ALA A 32 -0.23 7.31 6.33
N GLN A 33 -0.10 8.18 5.32
CA GLN A 33 1.19 8.69 4.82
C GLN A 33 2.15 7.58 4.37
N VAL A 34 1.61 6.53 3.74
CA VAL A 34 2.37 5.41 3.17
C VAL A 34 2.32 5.44 1.64
N PRO A 35 3.29 4.83 0.92
CA PRO A 35 3.24 4.72 -0.53
C PRO A 35 2.01 3.94 -1.01
N LEU A 36 1.43 4.35 -2.14
CA LEU A 36 0.37 3.59 -2.78
C LEU A 36 0.93 2.28 -3.33
N SER A 37 0.17 1.20 -3.15
CA SER A 37 0.57 -0.16 -3.50
C SER A 37 1.12 -0.27 -4.92
N GLY A 38 2.35 -0.80 -5.06
CA GLY A 38 3.04 -0.95 -6.33
C GLY A 38 3.68 0.34 -6.88
N THR A 39 3.79 1.39 -6.07
CA THR A 39 4.41 2.68 -6.44
C THR A 39 5.24 3.26 -5.29
N ASP A 40 6.11 4.23 -5.59
CA ASP A 40 6.82 5.03 -4.59
C ASP A 40 6.09 6.35 -4.24
N TRP A 41 4.85 6.52 -4.73
CA TRP A 41 4.09 7.75 -4.58
C TRP A 41 3.26 7.74 -3.30
N ILE A 42 3.42 8.78 -2.46
CA ILE A 42 2.57 9.03 -1.29
C ILE A 42 1.51 10.08 -1.67
N PRO A 43 0.23 9.72 -1.76
CA PRO A 43 -0.82 10.68 -2.10
C PRO A 43 -0.89 11.83 -1.09
N GLY A 44 -0.97 13.07 -1.58
CA GLY A 44 -1.03 14.28 -0.75
C GLY A 44 0.31 14.82 -0.28
N LYS A 45 1.43 14.06 -0.38
CA LYS A 45 2.77 14.64 -0.25
C LYS A 45 3.15 15.33 -1.56
N LYS A 46 3.49 16.62 -1.48
CA LYS A 46 4.14 17.32 -2.60
C LYS A 46 5.56 16.76 -2.74
N HIS A 47 5.88 16.27 -3.93
CA HIS A 47 7.25 16.00 -4.33
C HIS A 47 7.79 17.34 -4.81
N ASP A 48 8.61 18.01 -3.99
CA ASP A 48 9.36 19.19 -4.41
C ASP A 48 10.53 18.78 -5.32
#